data_AF-A0ABD2NSB7-F1
#
_entry.id   AF-A0ABD2NSB7-F1
#
_cell.length_a   1.000
_cell.length_b   1.000
_cell.length_c   1.000
_cell.angle_alpha   90.00
_cell.angle_beta   90.00
_cell.angle_gamma   90.00
#
_symmetry.space_group_name_H-M   'P 1'
#
loop_
_entity.id
_entity.type
_entity.pdbx_description
1 polymer ?
#
loop_
_entity_poly.entity_id
_entity_poly.type
_entity_poly.pdbx_seq_one_letter_code
_entity_poly.pdbx_strand_id
1 'polypeptide(L)'
;MNKIVEKLEELNEAEIDFDDEVNSTYLKHDKYSQRLCQIYKNINPYTGRITHDQLDFVSSHYDVINLAICKKYKNNSVFPSYDELTTFIQKLVDKNELSLSSTEIQVESKHCFQKLGDLLQLRRKRELYEAHSSHILDKRDPAEDDKTLDAILQKNLKEAKKKFDQVCEEFVKKQELGTNKEEIDCSDTNDENEDNDEADKNEENHTIDDE
;
A
#
# COMPACT_ATOMS: atom_id res chain seq x y z
N MET A 1 -19.51 -20.13 10.21
CA MET A 1 -18.61 -18.99 10.44
C MET A 1 -17.41 -19.42 11.26
N ASN A 2 -17.59 -19.94 12.48
CA ASN A 2 -16.50 -20.39 13.37
C ASN A 2 -15.50 -21.36 12.72
N LYS A 3 -15.97 -22.43 12.04
CA LYS A 3 -15.07 -23.35 11.32
C LYS A 3 -14.19 -22.70 10.24
N ILE A 4 -14.65 -21.60 9.64
CA ILE A 4 -13.86 -20.85 8.64
C ILE A 4 -12.83 -19.99 9.37
N VAL A 5 -13.19 -19.39 10.51
CA VAL A 5 -12.29 -18.59 11.34
C VAL A 5 -11.18 -19.46 11.92
N GLU A 6 -11.51 -20.61 12.52
CA GLU A 6 -10.53 -21.59 13.01
C GLU A 6 -9.54 -21.99 11.91
N LYS A 7 -10.05 -22.23 10.69
CA LYS A 7 -9.19 -22.59 9.57
C LYS A 7 -8.27 -21.45 9.12
N LEU A 8 -8.73 -20.20 9.22
CA LEU A 8 -7.92 -19.02 8.93
C LEU A 8 -6.82 -18.83 9.97
N GLU A 9 -7.11 -19.07 11.25
CA GLU A 9 -6.11 -19.05 12.33
C GLU A 9 -5.01 -20.08 12.08
N GLU A 10 -5.37 -21.34 11.76
CA GLU A 10 -4.40 -22.38 11.38
C GLU A 10 -3.54 -21.98 10.18
N LEU A 11 -4.14 -21.34 9.16
CA LEU A 11 -3.42 -20.92 7.96
C LEU A 11 -2.54 -19.68 8.17
N ASN A 12 -2.82 -18.86 9.18
CA ASN A 12 -1.98 -17.69 9.52
C ASN A 12 -0.69 -18.10 10.24
N GLU A 13 -0.70 -19.20 10.98
CA GLU A 13 0.47 -19.72 11.69
C GLU A 13 1.29 -20.72 10.85
N ALA A 14 0.71 -21.24 9.77
CA ALA A 14 1.38 -22.20 8.90
C ALA A 14 2.48 -21.53 8.06
N GLU A 15 3.63 -22.19 7.99
CA GLU A 15 4.74 -21.76 7.15
C GLU A 15 4.36 -21.80 5.66
N ILE A 16 4.99 -20.91 4.88
CA ILE A 16 4.79 -20.82 3.43
C ILE A 16 5.91 -21.61 2.76
N ASP A 17 5.50 -22.63 2.02
CA ASP A 17 6.35 -23.30 1.05
C ASP A 17 6.38 -22.47 -0.25
N PHE A 18 7.57 -22.04 -0.67
CA PHE A 18 7.73 -21.25 -1.89
C PHE A 18 7.60 -22.09 -3.16
N ASP A 19 7.70 -23.41 -3.07
CA ASP A 19 7.61 -24.33 -4.21
C ASP A 19 6.15 -24.73 -4.53
N ASP A 20 5.19 -24.48 -3.62
CA ASP A 20 3.76 -24.78 -3.83
C ASP A 20 3.01 -23.61 -4.48
N GLU A 21 3.17 -23.43 -5.79
CA GLU A 21 2.56 -22.31 -6.53
C GLU A 21 1.03 -22.39 -6.67
N VAL A 22 0.45 -23.61 -6.69
CA VAL A 22 -0.96 -23.82 -7.06
C VAL A 22 -1.89 -23.78 -5.85
N ASN A 23 -1.40 -24.23 -4.69
CA ASN A 23 -2.20 -24.35 -3.48
C ASN A 23 -1.44 -23.94 -2.22
N SER A 24 -0.55 -22.96 -2.31
CA SER A 24 0.15 -22.39 -1.16
C SER A 24 -0.81 -22.05 -0.01
N THR A 25 -0.26 -22.10 1.20
CA THR A 25 -0.93 -21.67 2.44
C THR A 25 -1.56 -20.28 2.27
N TYR A 26 -0.87 -19.36 1.61
CA TYR A 26 -1.35 -18.00 1.33
C TYR A 26 -2.59 -17.98 0.42
N LEU A 27 -2.58 -18.73 -0.68
CA LEU A 27 -3.73 -18.81 -1.60
C LEU A 27 -4.94 -19.48 -0.95
N LYS A 28 -4.72 -20.48 -0.09
CA LYS A 28 -5.78 -21.08 0.73
C LYS A 28 -6.37 -20.05 1.68
N HIS A 29 -5.53 -19.27 2.37
CA HIS A 29 -5.96 -18.22 3.30
C HIS A 29 -6.84 -17.17 2.59
N ASP A 30 -6.45 -16.71 1.41
CA ASP A 30 -7.24 -15.75 0.61
C ASP A 30 -8.62 -16.32 0.24
N LYS A 31 -8.69 -17.57 -0.26
CA LYS A 31 -9.96 -18.24 -0.59
C LYS A 31 -10.91 -18.31 0.62
N TYR A 32 -10.42 -18.66 1.80
CA TYR A 32 -11.22 -18.69 3.02
C TYR A 32 -11.64 -17.29 3.48
N SER A 33 -10.76 -16.30 3.34
CA SER A 33 -11.04 -14.88 3.67
C SER A 33 -12.14 -14.30 2.78
N GLN A 34 -12.09 -14.57 1.47
CA GLN A 34 -13.13 -14.17 0.52
C GLN A 34 -14.47 -14.82 0.86
N ARG A 35 -14.47 -16.11 1.19
CA ARG A 35 -15.68 -16.83 1.62
C ARG A 35 -16.27 -16.24 2.90
N LEU A 36 -15.43 -15.91 3.88
CA LEU A 36 -15.87 -15.26 5.12
C LEU A 36 -16.49 -13.89 4.82
N CYS A 37 -15.85 -13.08 3.98
CA CYS A 37 -16.40 -11.80 3.53
C CYS A 37 -17.77 -11.95 2.85
N GLN A 38 -17.98 -12.95 1.99
CA GLN A 38 -19.27 -13.21 1.34
C GLN A 38 -20.37 -13.53 2.35
N ILE A 39 -20.07 -14.40 3.32
CA ILE A 39 -21.03 -14.75 4.38
C ILE A 39 -21.34 -13.52 5.24
N TYR A 40 -20.33 -12.74 5.59
CA TYR A 40 -20.50 -11.56 6.45
C TYR A 40 -21.33 -10.47 5.76
N LYS A 41 -21.11 -10.22 4.45
CA LYS A 41 -21.92 -9.29 3.65
C LYS A 41 -23.42 -9.60 3.69
N ASN A 42 -23.80 -10.89 3.74
CA ASN A 42 -25.19 -11.31 3.81
C ASN A 42 -25.84 -11.08 5.18
N ILE A 43 -25.03 -10.91 6.24
CA ILE A 43 -25.50 -10.78 7.63
C ILE A 43 -25.47 -9.32 8.08
N ASN A 44 -24.39 -8.60 7.77
CA ASN A 44 -24.25 -7.18 8.09
C ASN A 44 -23.57 -6.44 6.92
N PRO A 45 -24.35 -5.72 6.10
CA PRO A 45 -23.82 -5.00 4.95
C PRO A 45 -23.04 -3.72 5.33
N TYR A 46 -23.15 -3.24 6.56
CA TYR A 46 -22.49 -2.02 7.05
C TYR A 46 -21.45 -2.39 8.10
N THR A 47 -20.27 -2.80 7.65
CA THR A 47 -19.10 -3.02 8.51
C THR A 47 -18.64 -1.69 9.09
N GLY A 48 -18.43 -1.61 10.41
CA GLY A 48 -17.96 -0.42 11.15
C GLY A 48 -16.51 -0.02 10.85
N ARG A 49 -16.17 0.13 9.57
CA ARG A 49 -14.89 0.67 9.14
C ARG A 49 -14.94 2.18 9.23
N ILE A 50 -13.82 2.79 9.64
CA ILE A 50 -13.65 4.25 9.67
C ILE A 50 -13.98 4.88 8.32
N THR A 51 -13.75 4.18 7.21
CA THR A 51 -14.07 4.62 5.85
C THR A 51 -15.55 4.89 5.60
N HIS A 52 -16.45 4.30 6.39
CA HIS A 52 -17.90 4.48 6.29
C HIS A 52 -18.44 5.59 7.20
N ASP A 53 -17.61 6.09 8.12
CA ASP A 53 -17.96 7.19 9.01
C ASP A 53 -18.09 8.52 8.25
N GLN A 54 -18.74 9.49 8.87
CA GLN A 54 -18.84 10.84 8.33
C GLN A 54 -17.45 11.48 8.17
N LEU A 55 -17.30 12.30 7.14
CA LEU A 55 -16.10 13.10 6.93
C LEU A 55 -16.30 14.45 7.62
N ASP A 56 -15.44 14.79 8.57
CA ASP A 56 -15.50 16.06 9.31
C ASP A 56 -14.60 17.13 8.66
N PHE A 57 -15.00 17.61 7.47
CA PHE A 57 -14.27 18.65 6.76
C PHE A 57 -14.83 20.05 7.09
N VAL A 58 -14.02 20.89 7.74
CA VAL A 58 -14.40 22.26 8.18
C VAL A 58 -13.28 23.27 7.85
N SER A 59 -12.66 23.13 6.67
CA SER A 59 -11.49 23.94 6.29
C SER A 59 -11.78 25.08 5.32
N SER A 60 -12.94 25.06 4.64
CA SER A 60 -13.38 26.16 3.78
C SER A 60 -13.98 27.30 4.60
N HIS A 61 -13.83 28.53 4.12
CA HIS A 61 -14.54 29.69 4.67
C HIS A 61 -16.05 29.67 4.38
N TYR A 62 -16.50 28.82 3.47
CA TYR A 62 -17.90 28.71 3.05
C TYR A 62 -18.50 27.39 3.55
N ASP A 63 -19.46 27.47 4.46
CA ASP A 63 -20.12 26.28 5.04
C ASP A 63 -20.78 25.40 3.98
N VAL A 64 -21.29 26.00 2.91
CA VAL A 64 -21.87 25.28 1.78
C VAL A 64 -20.83 24.38 1.10
N ILE A 65 -19.59 24.84 0.97
CA ILE A 65 -18.47 24.06 0.42
C ILE A 65 -18.09 22.95 1.40
N ASN A 66 -17.98 23.26 2.70
CA ASN A 66 -17.67 22.28 3.73
C ASN A 66 -18.66 21.11 3.70
N LEU A 67 -19.97 21.40 3.79
CA LEU A 67 -21.03 20.40 3.77
C LEU A 67 -21.05 19.57 2.48
N ALA A 68 -20.82 20.22 1.34
CA ALA A 68 -20.80 19.54 0.04
C ALA A 68 -19.60 18.59 -0.09
N ILE A 69 -18.43 18.98 0.41
CA ILE A 69 -17.22 18.13 0.47
C ILE A 69 -17.46 16.94 1.41
N CYS A 70 -17.97 17.17 2.63
CA CYS A 70 -18.32 16.11 3.58
C CYS A 70 -19.24 15.06 2.97
N LYS A 71 -20.28 15.51 2.25
CA LYS A 71 -21.25 14.63 1.61
C LYS A 71 -20.65 13.85 0.43
N LYS A 72 -19.87 14.51 -0.43
CA LYS A 72 -19.32 13.90 -1.65
C LYS A 72 -18.23 12.88 -1.34
N TYR A 73 -17.34 13.19 -0.40
CA TYR A 73 -16.15 12.38 -0.10
C TYR A 73 -16.28 11.56 1.18
N LYS A 74 -17.52 11.31 1.64
CA LYS A 74 -17.80 10.54 2.86
C LYS A 74 -17.09 9.18 2.91
N ASN A 75 -17.18 8.42 1.81
CA ASN A 75 -16.91 6.97 1.80
C ASN A 75 -15.50 6.55 1.34
N ASN A 76 -14.47 7.41 1.37
CA ASN A 76 -13.07 7.12 0.97
C ASN A 76 -12.83 6.42 -0.40
N SER A 77 -13.89 6.18 -1.18
CA SER A 77 -13.89 5.34 -2.38
C SER A 77 -13.16 5.97 -3.56
N VAL A 78 -13.01 7.30 -3.54
CA VAL A 78 -12.34 8.05 -4.61
C VAL A 78 -11.49 9.13 -3.97
N PHE A 79 -10.22 9.19 -4.34
CA PHE A 79 -9.36 10.33 -4.01
C PHE A 79 -9.47 11.34 -5.16
N PRO A 80 -9.92 12.58 -4.92
CA PRO A 80 -10.13 13.53 -5.99
C PRO A 80 -8.81 13.99 -6.59
N SER A 81 -8.84 14.36 -7.87
CA SER A 81 -7.80 15.22 -8.46
C SER A 81 -8.05 16.69 -8.12
N TYR A 82 -7.04 17.53 -8.31
CA TYR A 82 -7.17 18.97 -8.11
C TYR A 82 -8.23 19.58 -9.06
N ASP A 83 -8.24 19.17 -10.32
CA ASP A 83 -9.16 19.69 -11.33
C ASP A 83 -10.60 19.26 -11.07
N GLU A 84 -10.80 18.02 -10.59
CA GLU A 84 -12.11 17.52 -10.18
C GLU A 84 -12.69 18.31 -9.01
N LEU A 85 -11.87 18.65 -8.02
CA LEU A 85 -12.31 19.44 -6.88
C LEU A 85 -12.57 20.89 -7.28
N THR A 86 -11.72 21.48 -8.11
CA THR A 86 -11.90 22.85 -8.63
C THR A 86 -13.20 22.97 -9.42
N THR A 87 -13.45 22.05 -10.34
CA THR A 87 -14.69 22.00 -11.12
C THR A 87 -15.91 21.80 -10.23
N PHE A 88 -15.77 21.00 -9.17
CA PHE A 88 -16.83 20.78 -8.19
C PHE A 88 -17.14 22.06 -7.40
N ILE A 89 -16.13 22.77 -6.93
CA ILE A 89 -16.29 24.03 -6.19
C ILE A 89 -16.90 25.11 -7.11
N GLN A 90 -16.42 25.25 -8.35
CA GLN A 90 -17.00 26.19 -9.31
C GLN A 90 -18.52 25.97 -9.47
N LYS A 91 -18.95 24.72 -9.66
CA LYS A 91 -20.39 24.38 -9.75
C LYS A 91 -21.17 24.73 -8.49
N LEU A 92 -20.56 24.64 -7.31
CA LEU A 92 -21.20 25.04 -6.05
C LEU A 92 -21.30 26.55 -5.93
N VAL A 93 -20.28 27.29 -6.35
CA VAL A 93 -20.28 28.75 -6.38
C VAL A 93 -21.39 29.26 -7.30
N ASP A 94 -21.46 28.74 -8.52
CA ASP A 94 -22.49 29.12 -9.50
C ASP A 94 -23.90 28.79 -9.00
N LYS A 95 -24.07 27.62 -8.36
CA LYS A 95 -25.38 27.17 -7.85
C LYS A 95 -25.88 27.97 -6.65
N ASN A 96 -24.98 28.46 -5.80
CA ASN A 96 -25.34 29.18 -4.57
C ASN A 96 -25.13 30.69 -4.71
N GLU A 97 -24.88 31.17 -5.94
CA GLU A 97 -24.67 32.59 -6.26
C GLU A 97 -23.59 33.25 -5.38
N LEU A 98 -22.55 32.47 -5.03
CA LEU A 98 -21.41 32.99 -4.29
C LEU A 98 -20.65 33.94 -5.22
N SER A 99 -20.50 35.21 -4.82
CA SER A 99 -19.85 36.26 -5.62
C SER A 99 -18.32 36.13 -5.61
N LEU A 100 -17.81 34.97 -6.04
CA LEU A 100 -16.38 34.65 -6.07
C LEU A 100 -15.84 34.82 -7.49
N SER A 101 -14.70 35.50 -7.59
CA SER A 101 -13.92 35.59 -8.83
C SER A 101 -13.24 34.26 -9.15
N SER A 102 -12.88 34.05 -10.42
CA SER A 102 -12.16 32.84 -10.84
C SER A 102 -10.84 32.62 -10.06
N THR A 103 -10.13 33.70 -9.71
CA THR A 103 -8.90 33.62 -8.91
C THR A 103 -9.17 33.19 -7.48
N GLU A 104 -10.23 33.69 -6.85
CA GLU A 104 -10.62 33.27 -5.50
C GLU A 104 -11.04 31.80 -5.47
N ILE A 105 -11.74 31.34 -6.51
CA ILE A 105 -12.13 29.93 -6.65
C ILE A 105 -10.90 29.03 -6.75
N GLN A 106 -9.86 29.42 -7.49
CA GLN A 106 -8.62 28.64 -7.57
C GLN A 106 -7.89 28.58 -6.22
N VAL A 107 -7.79 29.71 -5.52
CA VAL A 107 -7.16 29.76 -4.19
C VAL A 107 -7.91 28.88 -3.20
N GLU A 108 -9.24 29.00 -3.15
CA GLU A 108 -10.09 28.20 -2.28
C GLU A 108 -10.03 26.70 -2.65
N SER A 109 -10.02 26.39 -3.94
CA SER A 109 -9.92 25.01 -4.41
C SER A 109 -8.59 24.37 -4.05
N LYS A 110 -7.48 25.11 -4.16
CA LYS A 110 -6.15 24.62 -3.75
C LYS A 110 -6.09 24.35 -2.26
N HIS A 111 -6.61 25.28 -1.45
CA HIS A 111 -6.68 25.12 0.00
C HIS A 111 -7.53 23.92 0.40
N CYS A 112 -8.75 23.82 -0.15
CA CYS A 112 -9.63 22.69 0.09
C CYS A 112 -9.01 21.37 -0.36
N PHE A 113 -8.32 21.34 -1.51
CA PHE A 113 -7.67 20.15 -2.04
C PHE A 113 -6.59 19.62 -1.09
N GLN A 114 -5.71 20.50 -0.60
CA GLN A 114 -4.66 20.12 0.33
C GLN A 114 -5.24 19.60 1.64
N LYS A 115 -6.19 20.33 2.24
CA LYS A 115 -6.80 19.95 3.52
C LYS A 115 -7.62 18.66 3.43
N LEU A 116 -8.36 18.49 2.34
CA LEU A 116 -9.10 17.25 2.08
C LEU A 116 -8.14 16.08 1.85
N GLY A 117 -7.06 16.31 1.10
CA GLY A 117 -6.02 15.32 0.85
C GLY A 117 -5.38 14.81 2.15
N ASP A 118 -4.95 15.71 3.02
CA ASP A 118 -4.39 15.39 4.34
C ASP A 118 -5.38 14.56 5.18
N LEU A 119 -6.64 14.98 5.22
CA LEU A 119 -7.70 14.30 5.97
C LEU A 119 -7.97 12.89 5.44
N LEU A 120 -8.09 12.73 4.12
CA LEU A 120 -8.33 11.43 3.49
C LEU A 120 -7.11 10.50 3.66
N GLN A 121 -5.89 11.01 3.54
CA GLN A 121 -4.68 10.24 3.80
C GLN A 121 -4.61 9.76 5.25
N LEU A 122 -4.89 10.65 6.21
CA LEU A 122 -4.90 10.29 7.63
C LEU A 122 -5.93 9.21 7.95
N ARG A 123 -7.15 9.32 7.39
CA ARG A 123 -8.20 8.30 7.55
C ARG A 123 -7.75 6.95 7.02
N ARG A 124 -7.14 6.89 5.83
CA ARG A 124 -6.66 5.63 5.25
C ARG A 124 -5.50 5.02 6.05
N LYS A 125 -4.55 5.85 6.52
CA LYS A 125 -3.46 5.39 7.40
C LYS A 125 -4.00 4.80 8.70
N ARG A 126 -5.01 5.44 9.29
CA ARG A 126 -5.67 4.93 10.51
C ARG A 126 -6.38 3.61 10.26
N GLU A 127 -7.17 3.51 9.19
CA GLU A 127 -7.84 2.25 8.83
C GLU A 127 -6.84 1.12 8.60
N LEU A 128 -5.73 1.40 7.88
CA LEU A 128 -4.67 0.43 7.68
C LEU A 128 -4.08 -0.05 9.02
N TYR A 129 -3.78 0.89 9.91
CA TYR A 129 -3.26 0.57 11.25
C TYR A 129 -4.25 -0.27 12.06
N GLU A 130 -5.52 0.13 12.14
CA GLU A 130 -6.54 -0.62 12.89
C GLU A 130 -6.77 -2.02 12.31
N ALA A 131 -6.70 -2.18 10.99
CA ALA A 131 -6.86 -3.47 10.33
C ALA A 131 -5.67 -4.43 10.55
N HIS A 132 -4.46 -3.92 10.76
CA HIS A 132 -3.23 -4.74 10.86
C HIS A 132 -2.67 -4.84 12.28
N SER A 133 -3.06 -3.94 13.19
CA SER A 133 -2.53 -3.91 14.56
C SER A 133 -3.03 -5.05 15.45
N SER A 134 -4.08 -5.78 15.06
CA SER A 134 -4.63 -6.90 15.84
C SER A 134 -3.65 -8.04 16.07
N HIS A 135 -2.68 -8.22 15.18
CA HIS A 135 -1.70 -9.31 15.24
C HIS A 135 -0.40 -8.93 15.96
N ILE A 136 -0.26 -7.66 16.39
CA ILE A 136 0.91 -7.20 17.14
C ILE A 136 0.74 -7.63 18.60
N LEU A 137 1.10 -8.89 18.88
CA LEU A 137 0.98 -9.52 20.20
C LEU A 137 2.05 -9.00 21.18
N ASP A 138 3.27 -8.75 20.68
CA ASP A 138 4.40 -8.24 21.46
C ASP A 138 4.58 -6.73 21.29
N LYS A 139 4.60 -6.02 22.43
CA LYS A 139 4.69 -4.55 22.46
C LYS A 139 6.12 -4.01 22.44
N ARG A 140 7.12 -4.89 22.56
CA ARG A 140 8.51 -4.47 22.75
C ARG A 140 9.34 -4.88 21.54
N ASP A 141 9.99 -3.89 20.94
CA ASP A 141 10.89 -4.10 19.82
C ASP A 141 12.19 -4.79 20.30
N PRO A 142 12.53 -6.00 19.81
CA PRO A 142 13.76 -6.70 20.20
C PRO A 142 15.03 -5.89 19.96
N ALA A 143 15.03 -4.97 18.99
CA ALA A 143 16.16 -4.11 18.70
C ALA A 143 16.43 -3.05 19.78
N GLU A 144 15.47 -2.79 20.69
CA GLU A 144 15.71 -1.92 21.85
C GLU A 144 16.75 -2.50 22.82
N ASP A 145 16.75 -3.82 22.99
CA ASP A 145 17.65 -4.53 23.90
C ASP A 145 18.93 -5.02 23.20
N ASP A 146 18.86 -5.32 21.90
CA ASP A 146 19.98 -5.80 21.10
C ASP A 146 20.58 -4.72 20.18
N LYS A 147 21.68 -4.14 20.62
CA LYS A 147 22.44 -3.12 19.86
C LYS A 147 23.02 -3.65 18.55
N THR A 148 23.29 -4.95 18.45
CA THR A 148 23.82 -5.54 17.21
C THR A 148 22.72 -5.62 16.17
N LEU A 149 21.52 -6.04 16.57
CA LEU A 149 20.33 -6.04 15.75
C LEU A 149 19.96 -4.61 15.30
N ASP A 150 19.94 -3.63 16.20
CA ASP A 150 19.69 -2.23 15.84
C ASP A 150 20.71 -1.74 14.79
N ALA A 151 22.00 -2.00 14.99
CA ALA A 151 23.03 -1.58 14.02
C ALA A 151 22.79 -2.18 12.61
N ILE A 152 22.36 -3.44 12.54
CA ILE A 152 21.99 -4.10 11.27
C ILE A 152 20.75 -3.42 10.67
N LEU A 153 19.69 -3.19 11.46
CA LEU A 153 18.47 -2.53 10.99
C LEU A 153 18.72 -1.10 10.51
N GLN A 154 19.60 -0.34 11.19
CA GLN A 154 20.03 0.98 10.74
C GLN A 154 20.78 0.94 9.40
N LYS A 155 21.63 -0.08 9.20
CA LYS A 155 22.30 -0.30 7.91
C LYS A 155 21.27 -0.64 6.82
N ASN A 156 20.37 -1.58 7.10
CA ASN A 156 19.31 -1.98 6.17
C ASN A 156 18.41 -0.79 5.79
N LEU A 157 18.08 0.09 6.74
CA LEU A 157 17.30 1.31 6.49
C LEU A 157 18.01 2.26 5.53
N LYS A 158 19.33 2.44 5.68
CA LYS A 158 20.13 3.28 4.78
C LYS A 158 20.18 2.70 3.37
N GLU A 159 20.39 1.39 3.25
CA GLU A 159 20.41 0.69 1.97
C GLU A 159 19.03 0.72 1.29
N ALA A 160 17.94 0.51 2.03
CA ALA A 160 16.58 0.58 1.52
C ALA A 160 16.25 1.97 0.95
N LYS A 161 16.62 3.04 1.67
CA LYS A 161 16.45 4.43 1.18
C LYS A 161 17.21 4.66 -0.13
N LYS A 162 18.47 4.22 -0.18
CA LYS A 162 19.29 4.34 -1.40
C LYS A 162 18.65 3.58 -2.57
N LYS A 163 18.17 2.36 -2.36
CA LYS A 163 17.49 1.58 -3.41
C LYS A 163 16.20 2.26 -3.88
N PHE A 164 15.42 2.81 -2.96
CA PHE A 164 14.20 3.56 -3.30
C PHE A 164 14.51 4.78 -4.18
N ASP A 165 15.49 5.59 -3.78
CA ASP A 165 15.91 6.77 -4.54
C ASP A 165 16.45 6.39 -5.92
N GLN A 166 17.22 5.30 -6.02
CA GLN A 166 17.75 4.79 -7.28
C GLN A 166 16.63 4.42 -8.27
N VAL A 167 15.61 3.69 -7.82
CA VAL A 167 14.47 3.33 -8.66
C VAL A 167 13.71 4.58 -9.10
N CYS A 168 13.46 5.53 -8.19
CA CYS A 168 12.81 6.79 -8.56
C CYS A 168 13.61 7.56 -9.62
N GLU A 169 14.92 7.72 -9.45
CA GLU A 169 15.80 8.39 -10.41
C GLU A 169 15.83 7.68 -11.77
N GLU A 170 15.82 6.36 -11.79
CA GLU A 170 15.77 5.57 -13.02
C GLU A 170 14.53 5.91 -13.85
N PHE A 171 13.36 5.94 -13.22
CA PHE A 171 12.11 6.27 -13.90
C PHE A 171 12.03 7.74 -14.32
N VAL A 172 12.63 8.67 -13.56
CA VAL A 172 12.77 10.07 -13.97
C VAL A 172 13.62 10.17 -15.24
N LYS A 173 14.78 9.49 -15.28
CA LYS A 173 15.66 9.47 -16.47
C LYS A 173 14.97 8.85 -17.68
N LYS A 174 14.25 7.74 -17.50
CA LYS A 174 13.45 7.10 -18.57
C LYS A 174 12.40 8.05 -19.14
N GLN A 175 11.72 8.81 -18.28
CA GLN A 175 10.76 9.82 -18.70
C GLN A 175 11.41 10.98 -19.47
N GLU A 176 12.57 11.46 -19.03
CA GLU A 176 13.32 12.55 -19.68
C GLU A 176 13.90 12.16 -21.04
N LEU A 177 14.41 10.92 -21.15
CA LEU A 177 14.98 10.37 -22.38
C LEU A 177 13.92 10.02 -23.44
N GLY A 178 12.62 10.09 -23.09
CA GLY A 178 11.53 9.80 -24.01
C GLY A 178 11.45 8.34 -24.46
N THR A 179 12.15 7.43 -23.77
CA THR A 179 12.07 5.97 -23.96
C THR A 179 10.75 5.44 -23.41
N ASN A 180 9.64 5.84 -24.02
CA ASN A 180 8.32 5.29 -23.76
C ASN A 180 7.86 4.49 -24.99
N LYS A 181 8.19 3.19 -25.00
CA LYS A 181 7.46 2.06 -25.60
C LYS A 181 8.36 0.82 -25.64
N GLU A 182 8.75 0.34 -24.47
CA GLU A 182 8.87 -1.11 -24.30
C GLU A 182 7.74 -1.46 -23.35
N GLU A 183 6.79 -2.26 -23.85
CA GLU A 183 5.71 -2.81 -23.03
C GLU A 183 6.37 -3.51 -21.85
N ILE A 184 5.99 -3.12 -20.63
CA ILE A 184 6.41 -3.82 -19.42
C ILE A 184 5.75 -5.19 -19.50
N ASP A 185 6.48 -6.18 -20.03
CA ASP A 185 6.15 -7.58 -19.84
C ASP A 185 6.52 -7.92 -18.40
N CYS A 186 5.50 -8.13 -17.57
CA CYS A 186 5.65 -8.50 -16.17
C CYS A 186 6.01 -9.99 -15.99
N SER A 187 6.85 -10.55 -16.87
CA SER A 187 7.34 -11.93 -16.74
C SER A 187 8.86 -11.94 -16.58
N ASP A 188 9.28 -12.63 -15.50
CA ASP A 188 10.63 -13.10 -15.19
C ASP A 188 11.73 -12.07 -14.88
N THR A 189 11.95 -11.89 -13.57
CA THR A 189 13.32 -11.67 -13.04
C THR A 189 13.70 -12.88 -12.20
N ASN A 190 13.96 -14.01 -12.87
CA ASN A 190 14.85 -15.03 -12.34
C ASN A 190 16.28 -14.53 -12.59
N ASP A 191 16.86 -13.93 -11.55
CA ASP A 191 18.24 -13.44 -11.56
C ASP A 191 19.18 -14.64 -11.26
N GLU A 192 19.40 -15.49 -12.27
CA GLU A 192 20.44 -16.50 -12.26
C GLU A 192 21.81 -15.80 -12.36
N ASN A 193 22.42 -15.53 -11.21
CA ASN A 193 23.82 -15.16 -11.14
C ASN A 193 24.69 -16.41 -11.32
N GLU A 194 24.97 -16.78 -12.57
CA GLU A 194 26.14 -17.57 -12.94
C GLU A 194 27.36 -16.63 -13.05
N ASP A 195 28.18 -16.59 -12.01
CA ASP A 195 29.59 -16.18 -12.13
C ASP A 195 30.47 -17.39 -11.82
N ASN A 196 30.85 -18.10 -12.88
CA ASN A 196 32.07 -18.89 -12.93
C ASN A 196 33.23 -17.93 -13.24
N ASP A 197 34.31 -17.99 -12.47
CA ASP A 197 35.63 -18.30 -13.05
C ASP A 197 36.74 -18.52 -12.00
N GLU A 198 37.30 -19.73 -12.11
CA GLU A 198 38.70 -20.17 -12.00
C GLU A 198 39.56 -19.94 -10.73
N ALA A 199 39.89 -21.07 -10.08
CA ALA A 199 41.24 -21.55 -9.73
C ALA A 199 41.06 -22.96 -9.11
N ASP A 200 41.86 -24.01 -9.31
CA ASP A 200 43.21 -24.17 -9.82
C ASP A 200 43.35 -25.66 -10.20
N LYS A 201 44.12 -25.96 -11.24
CA LYS A 201 44.46 -27.35 -11.62
C LYS A 201 45.50 -27.87 -10.64
N ASN A 202 45.25 -29.01 -10.01
CA ASN A 202 46.33 -29.96 -9.76
C ASN A 202 45.82 -31.40 -9.78
N GLU A 203 46.42 -32.13 -10.70
CA GLU A 203 46.37 -33.58 -10.85
C GLU A 203 46.93 -34.26 -9.61
N GLU A 204 46.28 -35.33 -9.13
CA GLU A 204 46.99 -36.54 -8.76
C GLU A 204 46.05 -37.75 -8.81
N ASN A 205 46.41 -38.70 -9.68
CA ASN A 205 45.78 -40.00 -9.85
C ASN A 205 45.93 -40.85 -8.58
N HIS A 206 44.86 -41.56 -8.18
CA HIS A 206 45.02 -42.95 -7.75
C HIS A 206 43.73 -43.76 -7.95
N THR A 207 43.74 -44.60 -8.97
CA THR A 207 42.93 -45.82 -9.13
C THR A 207 43.19 -46.77 -7.95
N ILE A 208 42.15 -47.33 -7.33
CA ILE A 208 42.13 -48.71 -6.83
C ILE A 208 40.72 -49.29 -7.01
N ASP A 209 40.73 -50.53 -7.50
CA ASP A 209 39.65 -51.38 -7.98
C ASP A 209 38.70 -51.92 -6.89
N ASP A 210 37.54 -52.37 -7.38
CA ASP A 210 36.68 -53.49 -6.97
C ASP A 210 36.98 -54.22 -5.64
N GLU A 211 35.96 -54.29 -4.79
CA GLU A 211 35.40 -55.54 -4.24
C GLU A 211 33.94 -55.37 -3.80
#